data_AF-A0A951LGT5-F1
#
_entry.id   AF-A0A951LGT5-F1
#
_cell.length_a   1.000
_cell.length_b   1.000
_cell.length_c   1.000
_cell.angle_alpha   90.00
_cell.angle_beta   90.00
_cell.angle_gamma   90.00
#
_symmetry.space_group_name_H-M   'P 1'
#
loop_
_entity.id
_entity.type
_entity.pdbx_description
1 polymer ?
#
loop_
_entity_poly.entity_id
_entity_poly.type
_entity_poly.pdbx_seq_one_letter_code
_entity_poly.pdbx_strand_id
1 'polypeptide(L)'
;MLKTAQCHCGELRATVSAEPERVNLCHCRACQRRTGSVFHTGAYYAKSQVTVHGRHNEHCRPADSGYSVRFHFCPNCGSNVFWEPSRFPDHFVVAVGAFADPLFPAPALSLWEVSKHSWVELPALQHCPEGLTASAADTVRADPPSPTVDRAQIAQIGCVIRPFIRRTPTLEIDGADCGLPPGLRIVLKLEQLQHSGSFKARGAFANLLLRRVPEIGVAAASGGNHGAAVAYAAMRRQVPARIFVPEISSPAKIARIQEYGADLVVGGERYADALAACESWIAETGALSVHAFDQRETLLGQGTLAQELEAQAPELDTVLAGVGGGGLISGIAAWYGGRVKVIGVEPEGSPTLYDALAAGHPVDAETTGIAADSLAPRRVGELVFPIAQARVDQVVLVTDDAIRRAQQVLWNTARIVAEPGGSAAFAALLSGRYTPCSRGRVGVVISGGNTVAVDFGR
;
A
#
# COMPACT_ATOMS: atom_id res chain seq x y z
N MET A 1 7.12 15.06 -18.22
CA MET A 1 7.36 16.05 -17.12
C MET A 1 8.84 16.35 -17.14
N LEU A 2 9.23 17.63 -17.06
CA LEU A 2 10.64 18.03 -17.16
C LEU A 2 11.28 17.95 -15.76
N LYS A 3 12.35 17.15 -15.58
CA LYS A 3 13.12 17.10 -14.33
C LYS A 3 14.52 17.70 -14.56
N THR A 4 15.06 18.41 -13.58
CA THR A 4 16.36 19.08 -13.72
C THR A 4 17.34 18.54 -12.69
N ALA A 5 18.42 17.92 -13.15
CA ALA A 5 19.60 17.63 -12.34
C ALA A 5 20.56 18.82 -12.42
N GLN A 6 21.20 19.17 -11.32
CA GLN A 6 22.15 20.28 -11.29
C GLN A 6 23.35 20.01 -10.40
N CYS A 7 24.47 20.65 -10.73
CA CYS A 7 25.63 20.68 -9.85
C CYS A 7 25.36 21.53 -8.60
N HIS A 8 26.26 21.46 -7.62
CA HIS A 8 26.11 22.18 -6.36
C HIS A 8 25.96 23.71 -6.53
N CYS A 9 26.72 24.33 -7.44
CA CYS A 9 26.60 25.78 -7.71
C CYS A 9 25.52 26.14 -8.75
N GLY A 10 24.84 25.15 -9.34
CA GLY A 10 23.77 25.35 -10.31
C GLY A 10 24.21 25.82 -11.72
N GLU A 11 25.51 25.94 -11.99
CA GLU A 11 26.03 26.36 -13.32
C GLU A 11 25.94 25.27 -14.39
N LEU A 12 26.08 24.00 -14.00
CA LEU A 12 25.91 22.83 -14.88
C LEU A 12 24.58 22.17 -14.55
N ARG A 13 23.71 22.02 -15.56
CA ARG A 13 22.40 21.39 -15.44
C ARG A 13 22.17 20.37 -16.55
N ALA A 14 21.46 19.31 -16.23
CA ALA A 14 20.94 18.34 -17.18
C ALA A 14 19.43 18.26 -16.99
N THR A 15 18.70 18.69 -18.01
CA THR A 15 17.24 18.68 -18.06
C THR A 15 16.80 17.41 -18.78
N VAL A 16 15.92 16.62 -18.17
CA VAL A 16 15.40 15.37 -18.76
C VAL A 16 13.91 15.49 -19.05
N SER A 17 13.47 15.01 -20.21
CA SER A 17 12.09 15.12 -20.69
C SER A 17 11.22 13.88 -20.46
N ALA A 18 11.83 12.77 -20.02
CA ALA A 18 11.18 11.48 -19.79
C ALA A 18 11.53 10.90 -18.41
N GLU A 19 10.85 9.82 -18.02
CA GLU A 19 11.27 8.98 -16.89
C GLU A 19 12.49 8.13 -17.29
N PRO A 20 13.36 7.76 -16.34
CA PRO A 20 14.56 6.99 -16.66
C PRO A 20 14.21 5.58 -17.14
N GLU A 21 14.93 5.10 -18.15
CA GLU A 21 14.78 3.73 -18.66
C GLU A 21 15.19 2.69 -17.62
N ARG A 22 16.08 3.06 -16.71
CA ARG A 22 16.45 2.30 -15.50
C ARG A 22 17.21 3.17 -14.52
N VAL A 23 17.13 2.79 -13.25
CA VAL A 23 17.95 3.35 -12.18
C VAL A 23 18.75 2.22 -11.53
N ASN A 24 20.05 2.39 -11.39
CA ASN A 24 20.92 1.39 -10.78
C ASN A 24 21.66 1.93 -9.57
N LEU A 25 22.05 1.00 -8.70
CA LEU A 25 22.95 1.23 -7.58
C LEU A 25 24.23 0.44 -7.84
N CYS A 26 25.36 1.12 -7.94
CA CYS A 26 26.65 0.52 -8.27
C CYS A 26 27.60 0.58 -7.08
N HIS A 27 28.09 -0.59 -6.67
CA HIS A 27 29.04 -0.75 -5.57
C HIS A 27 30.50 -0.89 -6.03
N CYS A 28 30.81 -0.74 -7.32
CA CYS A 28 32.19 -0.93 -7.79
C CYS A 28 33.14 0.10 -7.16
N ARG A 29 34.42 -0.28 -6.99
CA ARG A 29 35.41 0.58 -6.32
C ARG A 29 35.62 1.90 -7.07
N ALA A 30 35.50 1.86 -8.40
CA ALA A 30 35.56 3.06 -9.22
C ALA A 30 34.42 4.04 -8.91
N CYS A 31 33.18 3.55 -8.73
CA CYS A 31 32.04 4.37 -8.34
C CYS A 31 32.21 4.94 -6.93
N GLN A 32 32.63 4.12 -5.97
CA GLN A 32 32.86 4.55 -4.60
C GLN A 32 33.90 5.68 -4.51
N ARG A 33 35.06 5.49 -5.16
CA ARG A 33 36.14 6.50 -5.19
C ARG A 33 35.73 7.81 -5.86
N ARG A 34 34.86 7.73 -6.88
CA ARG A 34 34.39 8.92 -7.61
C ARG A 34 33.44 9.77 -6.78
N THR A 35 32.51 9.11 -6.06
CA THR A 35 31.47 9.82 -5.31
C THR A 35 31.88 10.14 -3.88
N GLY A 36 32.89 9.44 -3.34
CA GLY A 36 33.19 9.45 -1.91
C GLY A 36 32.12 8.74 -1.06
N SER A 37 31.14 8.09 -1.71
CA SER A 37 30.07 7.33 -1.07
C SER A 37 30.33 5.82 -1.23
N VAL A 38 29.71 5.00 -0.38
CA VAL A 38 29.82 3.53 -0.44
C VAL A 38 29.11 2.89 -1.63
N PHE A 39 28.35 3.68 -2.38
CA PHE A 39 27.80 3.32 -3.68
C PHE A 39 27.49 4.56 -4.51
N HIS A 40 27.03 4.31 -5.72
CA HIS A 40 26.56 5.36 -6.60
C HIS A 40 25.21 4.99 -7.22
N THR A 41 24.29 5.96 -7.28
CA THR A 41 23.00 5.80 -7.95
C THR A 41 22.94 6.59 -9.26
N GLY A 42 22.71 5.88 -10.37
CA GLY A 42 22.66 6.47 -11.72
C GLY A 42 21.36 6.13 -12.45
N ALA A 43 20.79 7.13 -13.14
CA ALA A 43 19.57 7.01 -13.93
C ALA A 43 19.90 7.11 -15.43
N TYR A 44 19.46 6.13 -16.21
CA TYR A 44 19.75 6.04 -17.65
C TYR A 44 18.67 6.72 -18.48
N TYR A 45 19.09 7.50 -19.45
CA TYR A 45 18.24 8.21 -20.39
C TYR A 45 18.83 8.12 -21.79
N ALA A 46 17.99 7.98 -22.82
CA ALA A 46 18.43 8.20 -24.19
C ALA A 46 18.96 9.63 -24.33
N LYS A 47 20.03 9.83 -25.11
CA LYS A 47 20.64 11.16 -25.33
C LYS A 47 19.62 12.19 -25.85
N SER A 48 18.67 11.76 -26.66
CA SER A 48 17.57 12.61 -27.16
C SER A 48 16.63 13.15 -26.08
N GLN A 49 16.62 12.54 -24.89
CA GLN A 49 15.78 12.93 -23.76
C GLN A 49 16.49 13.90 -22.80
N VAL A 50 17.78 14.18 -22.99
CA VAL A 50 18.59 14.99 -22.08
C VAL A 50 19.10 16.23 -22.79
N THR A 51 18.83 17.40 -22.21
CA THR A 51 19.41 18.67 -22.63
C THR A 51 20.38 19.17 -21.58
N VAL A 52 21.64 19.41 -21.96
CA VAL A 52 22.68 19.89 -21.06
C VAL A 52 22.81 21.40 -21.19
N HIS A 53 22.91 22.08 -20.05
CA HIS A 53 23.09 23.52 -19.96
C HIS A 53 24.32 23.84 -19.11
N GLY A 54 25.11 24.82 -19.57
CA GLY A 54 26.31 25.29 -18.86
C GLY A 54 27.60 24.58 -19.29
N ARG A 55 28.72 25.05 -18.73
CA ARG A 55 30.05 24.50 -19.03
C ARG A 55 30.32 23.25 -18.18
N HIS A 56 31.00 22.28 -18.78
CA HIS A 56 31.50 21.10 -18.07
C HIS A 56 32.92 20.74 -18.54
N ASN A 57 33.70 20.20 -17.62
CA ASN A 57 34.94 19.50 -17.94
C ASN A 57 34.65 18.01 -18.15
N GLU A 58 35.51 17.35 -18.91
CA GLU A 58 35.36 15.94 -19.26
C GLU A 58 36.53 15.12 -18.73
N HIS A 59 36.24 13.93 -18.24
CA HIS A 59 37.27 12.96 -17.85
C HIS A 59 36.85 11.54 -18.22
N CYS A 60 37.63 10.90 -19.08
CA CYS A 60 37.45 9.50 -19.45
C CYS A 60 38.30 8.59 -18.57
N ARG A 61 37.72 7.50 -18.06
CA ARG A 61 38.47 6.46 -17.35
C ARG A 61 37.93 5.06 -17.65
N PRO A 62 38.74 4.00 -17.51
CA PRO A 62 38.23 2.64 -17.48
C PRO A 62 37.36 2.40 -16.23
N ALA A 63 36.35 1.54 -16.38
CA ALA A 63 35.55 1.00 -15.28
C ALA A 63 35.89 -0.48 -15.04
N ASP A 64 35.53 -0.99 -13.86
CA ASP A 64 35.75 -2.40 -13.47
C ASP A 64 35.05 -3.40 -14.43
N SER A 65 34.09 -2.93 -15.25
CA SER A 65 33.45 -3.70 -16.30
C SER A 65 34.28 -3.90 -17.57
N GLY A 66 35.48 -3.32 -17.67
CA GLY A 66 36.32 -3.33 -18.87
C GLY A 66 35.97 -2.26 -19.92
N TYR A 67 34.88 -1.53 -19.73
CA TYR A 67 34.44 -0.44 -20.61
C TYR A 67 34.94 0.93 -20.10
N SER A 68 35.13 1.89 -21.00
CA SER A 68 35.43 3.28 -20.61
C SER A 68 34.16 4.07 -20.29
N VAL A 69 34.27 5.04 -19.39
CA VAL A 69 33.18 5.96 -19.05
C VAL A 69 33.71 7.39 -19.08
N ARG A 70 33.03 8.28 -19.81
CA ARG A 70 33.32 9.71 -19.89
C ARG A 70 32.43 10.48 -18.93
N PHE A 71 33.03 11.12 -17.93
CA PHE A 71 32.32 11.90 -16.92
C PHE A 71 32.30 13.38 -17.28
N HIS A 72 31.16 14.03 -17.04
CA HIS A 72 30.98 15.47 -17.19
C HIS A 72 30.72 16.10 -15.81
N PHE A 73 31.57 17.04 -15.42
CA PHE A 73 31.51 17.69 -14.12
C PHE A 73 31.65 19.20 -14.23
N CYS A 74 31.06 19.90 -13.25
CA CYS A 74 31.09 21.35 -13.22
C CYS A 74 32.54 21.84 -12.99
N PRO A 75 33.08 22.74 -13.81
CA PRO A 75 34.43 23.26 -13.63
C PRO A 75 34.58 24.13 -12.39
N ASN A 76 33.47 24.69 -11.86
CA ASN A 76 33.48 25.56 -10.70
C ASN A 76 33.42 24.77 -9.39
N CYS A 77 32.40 23.91 -9.21
CA CYS A 77 32.19 23.18 -7.95
C CYS A 77 32.61 21.71 -7.98
N GLY A 78 33.12 21.20 -9.10
CA GLY A 78 33.58 19.82 -9.25
C GLY A 78 32.48 18.75 -9.23
N SER A 79 31.20 19.13 -9.05
CA SER A 79 30.12 18.14 -8.97
C SER A 79 29.94 17.40 -10.28
N ASN A 80 29.83 16.07 -10.18
CA ASN A 80 29.52 15.19 -11.29
C ASN A 80 28.01 15.16 -11.52
N VAL A 81 27.56 15.54 -12.70
CA VAL A 81 26.12 15.62 -13.01
C VAL A 81 25.68 14.48 -13.92
N PHE A 82 26.45 14.18 -14.98
CA PHE A 82 26.12 13.12 -15.93
C PHE A 82 27.39 12.49 -16.56
N TRP A 83 27.23 11.34 -17.22
CA TRP A 83 28.30 10.64 -17.94
C TRP A 83 27.82 9.79 -19.11
N GLU A 84 28.75 9.48 -20.00
CA GLU A 84 28.57 8.63 -21.17
C GLU A 84 29.32 7.30 -20.96
N PRO A 85 28.61 6.18 -20.72
CA PRO A 85 29.23 4.86 -20.69
C PRO A 85 29.47 4.36 -22.13
N SER A 86 30.70 3.97 -22.48
CA SER A 86 30.99 3.42 -23.82
C SER A 86 30.22 2.14 -24.15
N ARG A 87 29.78 1.40 -23.12
CA ARG A 87 28.92 0.22 -23.26
C ARG A 87 27.52 0.55 -23.78
N PHE A 88 27.01 1.76 -23.54
CA PHE A 88 25.70 2.22 -23.98
C PHE A 88 25.87 3.62 -24.62
N PRO A 89 26.39 3.68 -25.87
CA PRO A 89 26.85 4.93 -26.48
C PRO A 89 25.73 5.93 -26.76
N ASP A 90 24.48 5.46 -26.88
CA ASP A 90 23.29 6.28 -27.13
C ASP A 90 22.63 6.83 -25.86
N HIS A 91 23.22 6.56 -24.69
CA HIS A 91 22.68 6.95 -23.40
C HIS A 91 23.54 7.98 -22.68
N PHE A 92 22.87 8.87 -21.97
CA PHE A 92 23.44 9.53 -20.82
C PHE A 92 23.00 8.82 -19.55
N VAL A 93 23.88 8.82 -18.56
CA VAL A 93 23.52 8.47 -17.20
C VAL A 93 23.65 9.70 -16.34
N VAL A 94 22.58 10.05 -15.63
CA VAL A 94 22.51 11.23 -14.77
C VAL A 94 22.57 10.79 -13.31
N ALA A 95 23.34 11.51 -12.49
CA ALA A 95 23.43 11.23 -11.06
C ALA A 95 22.08 11.50 -10.39
N VAL A 96 21.49 10.47 -9.75
CA VAL A 96 20.18 10.63 -9.09
C VAL A 96 20.22 11.71 -8.01
N GLY A 97 21.31 11.78 -7.24
CA GLY A 97 21.49 12.81 -6.21
C GLY A 97 21.52 14.25 -6.74
N ALA A 98 21.82 14.45 -8.03
CA ALA A 98 21.85 15.79 -8.63
C ALA A 98 20.44 16.35 -8.92
N PHE A 99 19.39 15.51 -8.90
CA PHE A 99 18.00 15.97 -8.99
C PHE A 99 17.49 16.56 -7.67
N ALA A 100 18.10 16.20 -6.53
CA ALA A 100 17.65 16.57 -5.19
C ALA A 100 16.15 16.31 -4.95
N ASP A 101 15.61 15.26 -5.58
CA ASP A 101 14.19 14.89 -5.54
C ASP A 101 13.98 13.63 -4.66
N PRO A 102 13.33 13.73 -3.49
CA PRO A 102 13.08 12.59 -2.62
C PRO A 102 12.05 11.60 -3.20
N LEU A 103 11.31 11.99 -4.24
CA LEU A 103 10.33 11.14 -4.93
C LEU A 103 10.91 10.52 -6.22
N PHE A 104 12.22 10.67 -6.47
CA PHE A 104 12.85 10.09 -7.64
C PHE A 104 12.71 8.56 -7.64
N PRO A 105 12.47 7.91 -8.80
CA PRO A 105 12.33 6.46 -8.88
C PRO A 105 13.47 5.70 -8.19
N ALA A 106 13.12 4.73 -7.36
CA ALA A 106 14.07 3.86 -6.69
C ALA A 106 14.93 3.08 -7.70
N PRO A 107 16.19 2.72 -7.36
CA PRO A 107 16.94 1.77 -8.18
C PRO A 107 16.15 0.47 -8.34
N ALA A 108 16.32 -0.20 -9.49
CA ALA A 108 15.80 -1.54 -9.74
C ALA A 108 16.91 -2.60 -9.66
N LEU A 109 18.17 -2.17 -9.81
CA LEU A 109 19.35 -3.02 -9.89
C LEU A 109 20.38 -2.64 -8.85
N SER A 110 21.04 -3.65 -8.29
CA SER A 110 22.27 -3.49 -7.53
C SER A 110 23.42 -4.23 -8.22
N LEU A 111 24.49 -3.51 -8.51
CA LEU A 111 25.61 -3.98 -9.33
C LEU A 111 26.91 -4.02 -8.52
N TRP A 112 27.77 -4.99 -8.81
CA TRP A 112 29.11 -5.12 -8.22
C TRP A 112 29.11 -5.34 -6.70
N GLU A 113 28.15 -6.12 -6.20
CA GLU A 113 27.99 -6.37 -4.76
C GLU A 113 29.15 -7.10 -4.10
N VAL A 114 30.05 -7.71 -4.89
CA VAL A 114 31.33 -8.22 -4.37
C VAL A 114 32.16 -7.13 -3.68
N SER A 115 31.91 -5.84 -3.98
CA SER A 115 32.53 -4.68 -3.31
C SER A 115 31.57 -3.92 -2.39
N LYS A 116 30.34 -4.43 -2.16
CA LYS A 116 29.36 -3.81 -1.26
C LYS A 116 29.82 -3.92 0.18
N HIS A 117 29.74 -2.82 0.92
CA HIS A 117 29.99 -2.83 2.35
C HIS A 117 28.93 -3.67 3.07
N SER A 118 29.36 -4.49 4.02
CA SER A 118 28.49 -5.46 4.71
C SER A 118 27.31 -4.83 5.45
N TRP A 119 27.48 -3.60 5.94
CA TRP A 119 26.44 -2.84 6.66
C TRP A 119 25.44 -2.13 5.73
N VAL A 120 25.63 -2.19 4.41
CA VAL A 120 24.67 -1.61 3.45
C VAL A 120 23.56 -2.62 3.19
N GLU A 121 22.39 -2.36 3.77
CA GLU A 121 21.15 -3.08 3.48
C GLU A 121 20.47 -2.49 2.24
N LEU A 122 20.04 -3.36 1.32
CA LEU A 122 19.40 -2.95 0.07
C LEU A 122 17.92 -3.34 0.10
N PRO A 123 17.03 -2.53 -0.51
CA PRO A 123 15.64 -2.93 -0.72
C PRO A 123 15.57 -4.13 -1.68
N ALA A 124 14.35 -4.62 -1.99
CA ALA A 124 14.16 -5.69 -2.97
C ALA A 124 14.55 -5.20 -4.38
N LEU A 125 15.80 -5.47 -4.77
CA LEU A 125 16.40 -5.12 -6.05
C LEU A 125 16.82 -6.40 -6.77
N GLN A 126 17.00 -6.34 -8.08
CA GLN A 126 17.72 -7.40 -8.78
C GLN A 126 19.22 -7.27 -8.47
N HIS A 127 19.76 -8.29 -7.80
CA HIS A 127 21.15 -8.36 -7.35
C HIS A 127 22.05 -8.93 -8.47
N CYS A 128 23.09 -8.18 -8.83
CA CYS A 128 24.08 -8.56 -9.83
C CYS A 128 25.49 -8.46 -9.23
N PRO A 129 25.98 -9.48 -8.51
CA PRO A 129 27.23 -9.43 -7.76
C PRO A 129 28.46 -9.02 -8.58
N GLU A 130 28.50 -9.42 -9.86
CA GLU A 130 29.62 -9.15 -10.79
C GLU A 130 29.24 -8.13 -11.88
N GLY A 131 28.12 -7.42 -11.72
CA GLY A 131 27.58 -6.51 -12.73
C GLY A 131 26.69 -7.19 -13.78
N LEU A 132 26.29 -6.43 -14.81
CA LEU A 132 25.41 -6.92 -15.88
C LEU A 132 26.20 -7.74 -16.92
N THR A 133 25.80 -8.99 -17.16
CA THR A 133 26.33 -9.83 -18.26
C THR A 133 25.89 -9.28 -19.63
N ALA A 134 26.53 -9.74 -20.72
CA ALA A 134 26.17 -9.31 -22.08
C ALA A 134 24.71 -9.65 -22.45
N SER A 135 24.18 -10.80 -22.00
CA SER A 135 22.78 -11.20 -22.25
C SER A 135 21.75 -10.54 -21.32
N ALA A 136 22.18 -10.05 -20.14
CA ALA A 136 21.31 -9.35 -19.19
C ALA A 136 21.18 -7.84 -19.50
N ALA A 137 22.05 -7.28 -20.36
CA ALA A 137 22.01 -5.87 -20.71
C ALA A 137 20.83 -5.50 -21.62
N ASP A 138 20.40 -6.44 -22.48
CA ASP A 138 19.29 -6.27 -23.42
C ASP A 138 17.92 -6.59 -22.79
N THR A 139 17.90 -7.35 -21.70
CA THR A 139 16.69 -7.78 -20.99
C THR A 139 16.31 -6.91 -19.79
N VAL A 140 17.16 -5.94 -19.40
CA VAL A 140 16.84 -4.98 -18.34
C VAL A 140 16.56 -3.60 -18.92
N ARG A 141 15.46 -3.51 -19.68
CA ARG A 141 14.58 -2.35 -19.53
C ARG A 141 14.07 -2.40 -18.10
N ALA A 142 13.98 -1.27 -17.39
CA ALA A 142 13.13 -1.27 -16.21
C ALA A 142 11.76 -1.71 -16.72
N ASP A 143 11.35 -2.91 -16.32
CA ASP A 143 9.94 -3.21 -16.37
C ASP A 143 9.26 -2.06 -15.64
N PRO A 144 8.18 -1.47 -16.20
CA PRO A 144 7.33 -0.58 -15.42
C PRO A 144 7.07 -1.28 -14.07
N PRO A 145 7.02 -0.54 -12.93
CA PRO A 145 6.89 -1.16 -11.62
C PRO A 145 5.86 -2.26 -11.70
N SER A 146 6.27 -3.50 -11.39
CA SER A 146 5.41 -4.66 -11.53
C SER A 146 4.00 -4.32 -11.03
N PRO A 147 2.92 -4.59 -11.79
CA PRO A 147 1.57 -4.26 -11.37
C PRO A 147 1.20 -4.89 -10.02
N THR A 148 1.96 -5.90 -9.59
CA THR A 148 1.78 -6.61 -8.34
C THR A 148 2.09 -5.73 -7.13
N VAL A 149 1.16 -5.67 -6.18
CA VAL A 149 1.40 -5.19 -4.81
C VAL A 149 2.27 -6.21 -4.08
N ASP A 150 3.42 -5.80 -3.55
CA ASP A 150 4.37 -6.68 -2.85
C ASP A 150 4.83 -6.13 -1.49
N ARG A 151 5.55 -6.97 -0.74
CA ARG A 151 6.07 -6.64 0.59
C ARG A 151 6.98 -5.41 0.62
N ALA A 152 7.84 -5.24 -0.39
CA ALA A 152 8.80 -4.13 -0.42
C ALA A 152 8.09 -2.79 -0.63
N GLN A 153 7.13 -2.76 -1.55
CA GLN A 153 6.29 -1.60 -1.80
C GLN A 153 5.44 -1.26 -0.59
N ILE A 154 4.83 -2.26 0.06
CA ILE A 154 4.08 -2.04 1.31
C ILE A 154 4.99 -1.44 2.39
N ALA A 155 6.23 -1.93 2.56
CA ALA A 155 7.16 -1.39 3.54
C ALA A 155 7.49 0.09 3.27
N GLN A 156 7.73 0.44 2.00
CA GLN A 156 7.97 1.82 1.58
C GLN A 156 6.76 2.72 1.87
N ILE A 157 5.55 2.27 1.52
CA ILE A 157 4.33 3.02 1.81
C ILE A 157 4.11 3.15 3.32
N GLY A 158 4.46 2.12 4.09
CA GLY A 158 4.47 2.15 5.55
C GLY A 158 5.26 3.32 6.10
N CYS A 159 6.47 3.58 5.58
CA CYS A 159 7.27 4.74 5.95
C CYS A 159 6.58 6.08 5.61
N VAL A 160 5.96 6.17 4.43
CA VAL A 160 5.30 7.39 3.93
C VAL A 160 4.08 7.77 4.78
N ILE A 161 3.23 6.79 5.11
CA ILE A 161 1.98 7.06 5.84
C ILE A 161 2.16 7.10 7.36
N ARG A 162 3.29 6.60 7.89
CA ARG A 162 3.59 6.48 9.33
C ARG A 162 3.26 7.72 10.17
N PRO A 163 3.56 8.96 9.74
CA PRO A 163 3.26 10.16 10.53
C PRO A 163 1.76 10.50 10.64
N PHE A 164 0.93 9.88 9.79
CA PHE A 164 -0.49 10.21 9.65
C PHE A 164 -1.43 9.15 10.20
N ILE A 165 -0.91 7.96 10.49
CA ILE A 165 -1.67 6.84 11.06
C ILE A 165 -1.19 6.50 12.46
N ARG A 166 -2.03 5.81 13.24
CA ARG A 166 -1.66 5.19 14.52
C ARG A 166 -1.00 3.85 14.27
N ARG A 167 -0.03 3.47 15.10
CA ARG A 167 0.45 2.08 15.17
C ARG A 167 -0.49 1.42 16.14
N THR A 168 -1.47 0.71 15.61
CA THR A 168 -2.54 0.16 16.43
C THR A 168 -1.98 -0.94 17.33
N PRO A 169 -2.45 -1.04 18.58
CA PRO A 169 -1.97 -2.06 19.50
C PRO A 169 -2.42 -3.45 19.07
N THR A 170 -1.71 -4.45 19.58
CA THR A 170 -2.15 -5.84 19.61
C THR A 170 -2.59 -6.20 21.03
N LEU A 171 -3.59 -7.08 21.16
CA LEU A 171 -4.00 -7.68 22.42
C LEU A 171 -3.93 -9.20 22.28
N GLU A 172 -3.17 -9.86 23.13
CA GLU A 172 -3.17 -11.33 23.23
C GLU A 172 -4.24 -11.76 24.25
N ILE A 173 -5.08 -12.74 23.88
CA ILE A 173 -6.05 -13.40 24.77
C ILE A 173 -5.88 -14.93 24.66
N ASP A 174 -6.23 -15.65 25.73
CA ASP A 174 -6.30 -17.10 25.69
C ASP A 174 -7.65 -17.54 25.09
N GLY A 175 -7.65 -18.63 24.33
CA GLY A 175 -8.86 -19.24 23.80
C GLY A 175 -9.90 -19.50 24.90
N ALA A 176 -9.47 -19.90 26.10
CA ALA A 176 -10.37 -20.14 27.23
C ALA A 176 -11.20 -18.90 27.61
N ASP A 177 -10.65 -17.69 27.45
CA ASP A 177 -11.33 -16.42 27.79
C ASP A 177 -12.56 -16.15 26.91
N CYS A 178 -12.67 -16.87 25.79
CA CYS A 178 -13.73 -16.70 24.80
C CYS A 178 -14.46 -18.01 24.46
N GLY A 179 -14.26 -19.06 25.26
CA GLY A 179 -14.92 -20.36 25.09
C GLY A 179 -14.32 -21.24 23.99
N LEU A 180 -13.06 -21.00 23.64
CA LEU A 180 -12.23 -21.82 22.75
C LEU A 180 -11.25 -22.69 23.56
N PRO A 181 -10.55 -23.66 22.93
CA PRO A 181 -9.62 -24.52 23.65
C PRO A 181 -8.53 -23.74 24.42
N PRO A 182 -8.21 -24.14 25.67
CA PRO A 182 -7.20 -23.46 26.48
C PRO A 182 -5.81 -23.57 25.86
N GLY A 183 -5.03 -22.50 25.96
CA GLY A 183 -3.68 -22.41 25.39
C GLY A 183 -3.63 -22.09 23.90
N LEU A 184 -4.79 -21.90 23.25
CA LEU A 184 -4.86 -21.26 21.93
C LEU A 184 -4.59 -19.77 22.11
N ARG A 185 -3.48 -19.27 21.56
CA ARG A 185 -3.12 -17.85 21.68
C ARG A 185 -3.69 -17.06 20.53
N ILE A 186 -4.54 -16.10 20.84
CA ILE A 186 -5.23 -15.25 19.85
C ILE A 186 -4.69 -13.84 19.99
N VAL A 187 -4.06 -13.33 18.94
CA VAL A 187 -3.53 -11.96 18.87
C VAL A 187 -4.49 -11.09 18.07
N LEU A 188 -5.23 -10.23 18.76
CA LEU A 188 -6.15 -9.28 18.16
C LEU A 188 -5.39 -8.03 17.67
N LYS A 189 -5.45 -7.74 16.37
CA LYS A 189 -4.93 -6.49 15.79
C LYS A 189 -6.04 -5.44 15.76
N LEU A 190 -5.91 -4.40 16.57
CA LEU A 190 -7.01 -3.50 16.95
C LEU A 190 -7.15 -2.27 16.02
N GLU A 191 -7.60 -2.47 14.78
CA GLU A 191 -7.79 -1.37 13.83
C GLU A 191 -9.02 -0.49 14.11
N GLN A 192 -9.93 -0.90 14.98
CA GLN A 192 -10.96 0.00 15.50
C GLN A 192 -10.37 1.21 16.22
N LEU A 193 -9.12 1.10 16.71
CA LEU A 193 -8.39 2.20 17.36
C LEU A 193 -7.62 3.07 16.36
N GLN A 194 -7.67 2.77 15.07
CA GLN A 194 -7.09 3.63 14.04
C GLN A 194 -7.87 4.95 13.94
N HIS A 195 -7.25 5.98 13.37
CA HIS A 195 -8.00 7.18 12.96
C HIS A 195 -9.20 6.80 12.07
N SER A 196 -10.28 7.59 12.14
CA SER A 196 -11.58 7.29 11.52
C SER A 196 -12.25 5.98 11.99
N GLY A 197 -11.70 5.29 12.99
CA GLY A 197 -12.29 4.12 13.64
C GLY A 197 -12.18 2.81 12.87
N SER A 198 -11.33 2.75 11.83
CA SER A 198 -11.07 1.52 11.07
C SER A 198 -9.74 1.57 10.32
N PHE A 199 -9.33 0.43 9.76
CA PHE A 199 -8.11 0.30 8.94
C PHE A 199 -8.08 1.22 7.71
N LYS A 200 -9.24 1.69 7.22
CA LYS A 200 -9.38 2.40 5.93
C LYS A 200 -8.54 3.68 5.84
N ALA A 201 -8.18 4.29 6.98
CA ALA A 201 -7.29 5.44 7.02
C ALA A 201 -5.94 5.17 6.34
N ARG A 202 -5.43 3.93 6.39
CA ARG A 202 -4.13 3.58 5.80
C ARG A 202 -4.14 3.75 4.28
N GLY A 203 -5.11 3.13 3.60
CA GLY A 203 -5.30 3.30 2.15
C GLY A 203 -5.70 4.71 1.73
N ALA A 204 -6.46 5.43 2.56
CA ALA A 204 -6.80 6.84 2.29
C ALA A 204 -5.55 7.74 2.30
N PHE A 205 -4.69 7.63 3.31
CA PHE A 205 -3.43 8.39 3.32
C PHE A 205 -2.49 7.98 2.19
N ALA A 206 -2.37 6.68 1.88
CA ALA A 206 -1.57 6.22 0.75
C ALA A 206 -2.01 6.90 -0.56
N ASN A 207 -3.33 7.01 -0.79
CA ASN A 207 -3.86 7.73 -1.95
C ASN A 207 -3.45 9.21 -1.98
N LEU A 208 -3.71 9.95 -0.89
CA LEU A 208 -3.51 11.40 -0.83
C LEU A 208 -2.04 11.83 -0.75
N LEU A 209 -1.12 10.89 -0.47
CA LEU A 209 0.33 11.13 -0.39
C LEU A 209 1.08 10.66 -1.63
N LEU A 210 0.62 9.61 -2.31
CA LEU A 210 1.30 9.04 -3.47
C LEU A 210 0.82 9.62 -4.80
N ARG A 211 -0.36 10.23 -4.80
CA ARG A 211 -0.96 10.81 -6.01
C ARG A 211 -1.05 12.32 -5.87
N ARG A 212 -0.98 13.01 -7.01
CA ARG A 212 -1.23 14.44 -7.07
C ARG A 212 -2.71 14.69 -6.75
N VAL A 213 -2.98 15.46 -5.69
CA VAL A 213 -4.33 15.93 -5.35
C VAL A 213 -4.57 17.25 -6.08
N PRO A 214 -5.59 17.34 -6.96
CA PRO A 214 -5.99 18.61 -7.60
C PRO A 214 -6.53 19.62 -6.58
N GLU A 215 -6.62 20.89 -6.96
CA GLU A 215 -7.18 21.95 -6.09
C GLU A 215 -8.65 21.69 -5.72
N ILE A 216 -9.43 21.10 -6.63
CA ILE A 216 -10.80 20.69 -6.36
C ILE A 216 -10.91 19.57 -5.30
N GLY A 217 -9.79 18.92 -4.98
CA GLY A 217 -9.68 17.95 -3.90
C GLY A 217 -9.98 16.52 -4.31
N VAL A 218 -10.56 15.77 -3.38
CA VAL A 218 -10.80 14.33 -3.50
C VAL A 218 -12.30 13.99 -3.44
N ALA A 219 -12.70 12.88 -4.05
CA ALA A 219 -14.05 12.35 -3.92
C ALA A 219 -14.09 10.85 -3.67
N ALA A 220 -15.11 10.43 -2.93
CA ALA A 220 -15.44 9.03 -2.69
C ALA A 220 -16.94 8.83 -2.47
N ALA A 221 -17.47 7.69 -2.91
CA ALA A 221 -18.83 7.25 -2.60
C ALA A 221 -18.81 6.19 -1.51
N SER A 222 -19.18 6.58 -0.28
CA SER A 222 -19.33 5.67 0.86
C SER A 222 -19.90 6.38 2.08
N GLY A 223 -21.08 5.95 2.54
CA GLY A 223 -21.64 6.35 3.84
C GLY A 223 -21.06 5.59 5.04
N GLY A 224 -19.89 4.96 4.90
CA GLY A 224 -19.29 4.09 5.92
C GLY A 224 -17.82 4.40 6.20
N ASN A 225 -17.07 3.37 6.59
CA ASN A 225 -15.66 3.47 6.99
C ASN A 225 -14.76 4.14 5.95
N HIS A 226 -15.02 3.89 4.66
CA HIS A 226 -14.23 4.47 3.59
C HIS A 226 -14.44 5.99 3.47
N GLY A 227 -15.70 6.43 3.48
CA GLY A 227 -16.02 7.87 3.44
C GLY A 227 -15.43 8.61 4.63
N ALA A 228 -15.56 8.05 5.84
CA ALA A 228 -14.96 8.61 7.05
C ALA A 228 -13.42 8.69 6.97
N ALA A 229 -12.76 7.65 6.42
CA ALA A 229 -11.32 7.63 6.25
C ALA A 229 -10.80 8.65 5.22
N VAL A 230 -11.50 8.80 4.09
CA VAL A 230 -11.16 9.79 3.06
C VAL A 230 -11.36 11.21 3.60
N ALA A 231 -12.49 11.47 4.26
CA ALA A 231 -12.76 12.75 4.91
C ALA A 231 -11.69 13.09 5.97
N TYR A 232 -11.35 12.13 6.82
CA TYR A 232 -10.29 12.30 7.82
C TYR A 232 -8.92 12.60 7.19
N ALA A 233 -8.54 11.85 6.15
CA ALA A 233 -7.25 12.02 5.49
C ALA A 233 -7.17 13.38 4.79
N ALA A 234 -8.26 13.81 4.14
CA ALA A 234 -8.36 15.11 3.50
C ALA A 234 -8.28 16.27 4.49
N MET A 235 -9.01 16.19 5.61
CA MET A 235 -8.93 17.14 6.73
C MET A 235 -7.50 17.29 7.24
N ARG A 236 -6.80 16.18 7.48
CA ARG A 236 -5.41 16.17 7.95
C ARG A 236 -4.42 16.71 6.92
N ARG A 237 -4.73 16.59 5.63
CA ARG A 237 -3.93 17.09 4.51
C ARG A 237 -4.34 18.51 4.09
N GLN A 238 -5.37 19.08 4.71
CA GLN A 238 -5.95 20.39 4.37
C GLN A 238 -6.33 20.51 2.89
N VAL A 239 -6.91 19.44 2.33
CA VAL A 239 -7.45 19.42 0.97
C VAL A 239 -8.96 19.24 1.01
N PRO A 240 -9.72 19.80 0.03
CA PRO A 240 -11.16 19.58 -0.03
C PRO A 240 -11.49 18.09 -0.21
N ALA A 241 -12.58 17.64 0.41
CA ALA A 241 -13.14 16.32 0.19
C ALA A 241 -14.65 16.42 -0.03
N ARG A 242 -15.15 15.76 -1.06
CA ARG A 242 -16.58 15.58 -1.30
C ARG A 242 -16.96 14.11 -1.17
N ILE A 243 -17.87 13.79 -0.26
CA ILE A 243 -18.28 12.41 0.04
C ILE A 243 -19.74 12.22 -0.36
N PHE A 244 -19.98 11.24 -1.22
CA PHE A 244 -21.31 10.90 -1.71
C PHE A 244 -21.88 9.74 -0.91
N VAL A 245 -23.10 9.90 -0.38
CA VAL A 245 -23.77 8.90 0.45
C VAL A 245 -25.24 8.77 0.04
N PRO A 246 -25.82 7.56 0.05
CA PRO A 246 -27.24 7.39 -0.21
C PRO A 246 -28.09 7.89 0.96
N GLU A 247 -29.36 8.18 0.71
CA GLU A 247 -30.33 8.68 1.71
C GLU A 247 -30.52 7.72 2.88
N ILE A 248 -30.37 6.41 2.64
CA ILE A 248 -30.50 5.36 3.68
C ILE A 248 -29.29 5.27 4.64
N SER A 249 -28.27 6.12 4.46
CA SER A 249 -27.07 6.11 5.32
C SER A 249 -27.40 6.47 6.76
N SER A 250 -26.80 5.79 7.73
CA SER A 250 -27.13 6.03 9.14
C SER A 250 -26.68 7.42 9.61
N PRO A 251 -27.47 8.11 10.46
CA PRO A 251 -27.13 9.45 10.95
C PRO A 251 -25.76 9.53 11.64
N ALA A 252 -25.39 8.51 12.41
CA ALA A 252 -24.10 8.46 13.11
C ALA A 252 -22.90 8.44 12.14
N LYS A 253 -23.03 7.81 10.96
CA LYS A 253 -21.97 7.74 9.96
C LYS A 253 -21.89 9.05 9.16
N ILE A 254 -23.04 9.64 8.85
CA ILE A 254 -23.15 10.98 8.26
C ILE A 254 -22.46 12.02 9.15
N ALA A 255 -22.80 12.04 10.45
CA ALA A 255 -22.23 12.98 11.41
C ALA A 255 -20.70 12.87 11.48
N ARG A 256 -20.15 11.65 11.50
CA ARG A 256 -18.69 11.43 11.52
C ARG A 256 -17.97 11.97 10.28
N ILE A 257 -18.58 11.86 9.10
CA ILE A 257 -18.01 12.41 7.86
C ILE A 257 -18.03 13.95 7.91
N GLN A 258 -19.14 14.54 8.40
CA GLN A 258 -19.30 15.99 8.55
C GLN A 258 -18.37 16.57 9.62
N GLU A 259 -18.12 15.86 10.72
CA GLU A 259 -17.16 16.25 11.77
C GLU A 259 -15.73 16.44 11.24
N TYR A 260 -15.37 15.76 10.15
CA TYR A 260 -14.10 15.94 9.47
C TYR A 260 -14.10 17.07 8.43
N GLY A 261 -15.19 17.82 8.29
CA GLY A 261 -15.30 18.97 7.40
C GLY A 261 -15.39 18.61 5.91
N ALA A 262 -15.76 17.37 5.59
CA ALA A 262 -16.02 16.99 4.20
C ALA A 262 -17.37 17.55 3.73
N ASP A 263 -17.39 17.96 2.46
CA ASP A 263 -18.62 18.33 1.76
C ASP A 263 -19.45 17.06 1.50
N LEU A 264 -20.56 16.92 2.19
CA LEU A 264 -21.39 15.73 2.14
C LEU A 264 -22.53 15.92 1.12
N VAL A 265 -22.54 15.07 0.10
CA VAL A 265 -23.64 14.98 -0.86
C VAL A 265 -24.49 13.77 -0.49
N VAL A 266 -25.67 14.04 0.05
CA VAL A 266 -26.69 13.02 0.29
C VAL A 266 -27.59 12.95 -0.94
N GLY A 267 -27.65 11.80 -1.60
CA GLY A 267 -28.50 11.65 -2.78
C GLY A 267 -28.57 10.21 -3.29
N GLY A 268 -29.74 9.87 -3.83
CA GLY A 268 -30.04 8.54 -4.34
C GLY A 268 -30.54 7.59 -3.24
N GLU A 269 -31.39 6.66 -3.64
CA GLU A 269 -32.02 5.70 -2.72
C GLU A 269 -31.02 4.60 -2.30
N ARG A 270 -30.08 4.26 -3.19
CA ARG A 270 -29.15 3.14 -3.02
C ARG A 270 -27.70 3.58 -3.21
N TYR A 271 -26.77 2.74 -2.73
CA TYR A 271 -25.33 2.97 -2.89
C TYR A 271 -24.91 3.19 -4.35
N ALA A 272 -25.50 2.45 -5.29
CA ALA A 272 -25.21 2.58 -6.72
C ALA A 272 -25.50 3.99 -7.27
N ASP A 273 -26.56 4.64 -6.75
CA ASP A 273 -26.95 5.98 -7.19
C ASP A 273 -25.93 7.03 -6.68
N ALA A 274 -25.50 6.90 -5.42
CA ALA A 274 -24.45 7.73 -4.84
C ALA A 274 -23.08 7.54 -5.53
N LEU A 275 -22.76 6.31 -5.95
CA LEU A 275 -21.56 6.00 -6.72
C LEU A 275 -21.60 6.66 -8.11
N ALA A 276 -22.71 6.52 -8.84
CA ALA A 276 -22.87 7.13 -10.16
C ALA A 276 -22.79 8.67 -10.12
N ALA A 277 -23.38 9.29 -9.08
CA ALA A 277 -23.27 10.73 -8.86
C ALA A 277 -21.81 11.16 -8.57
N CYS A 278 -21.09 10.39 -7.75
CA CYS A 278 -19.67 10.61 -7.47
C CYS A 278 -18.80 10.53 -8.73
N GLU A 279 -18.99 9.48 -9.54
CA GLU A 279 -18.26 9.27 -10.79
C GLU A 279 -18.53 10.39 -11.80
N SER A 280 -19.79 10.82 -11.92
CA SER A 280 -20.16 11.94 -12.80
C SER A 280 -19.46 13.23 -12.37
N TRP A 281 -19.48 13.55 -11.07
CA TRP A 281 -18.82 14.73 -10.53
C TRP A 281 -17.29 14.68 -10.70
N ILE A 282 -16.68 13.51 -10.52
CA ILE A 282 -15.24 13.31 -10.77
C ILE A 282 -14.92 13.57 -12.24
N ALA A 283 -15.73 13.06 -13.17
CA ALA A 283 -15.53 13.25 -14.61
C ALA A 283 -15.66 14.73 -15.01
N GLU A 284 -16.59 15.47 -14.41
CA GLU A 284 -16.82 16.90 -14.68
C GLU A 284 -15.73 17.79 -14.10
N THR A 285 -15.25 17.49 -12.88
CA THR A 285 -14.37 18.41 -12.13
C THR A 285 -12.89 18.03 -12.14
N GLY A 286 -12.57 16.79 -12.50
CA GLY A 286 -11.22 16.25 -12.41
C GLY A 286 -10.74 15.98 -10.98
N ALA A 287 -11.66 15.87 -10.01
CA ALA A 287 -11.30 15.52 -8.64
C ALA A 287 -10.62 14.15 -8.53
N LEU A 288 -9.77 13.99 -7.52
CA LEU A 288 -9.08 12.72 -7.30
C LEU A 288 -10.06 11.69 -6.73
N SER A 289 -10.43 10.69 -7.55
CA SER A 289 -11.19 9.53 -7.08
C SER A 289 -10.35 8.68 -6.12
N VAL A 290 -10.93 8.30 -4.97
CA VAL A 290 -10.32 7.38 -4.01
C VAL A 290 -11.20 6.14 -3.87
N HIS A 291 -10.76 5.03 -4.46
CA HIS A 291 -11.54 3.79 -4.46
C HIS A 291 -11.37 2.99 -3.15
N ALA A 292 -12.45 2.35 -2.70
CA ALA A 292 -12.55 1.77 -1.37
C ALA A 292 -11.69 0.51 -1.15
N PHE A 293 -11.35 -0.21 -2.21
CA PHE A 293 -10.59 -1.46 -2.10
C PHE A 293 -9.79 -1.78 -3.35
N ASP A 294 -10.36 -1.64 -4.55
CA ASP A 294 -9.74 -2.02 -5.82
C ASP A 294 -8.85 -0.92 -6.41
N GLN A 295 -7.82 -0.53 -5.69
CA GLN A 295 -6.88 0.49 -6.17
C GLN A 295 -5.52 0.30 -5.52
N ARG A 296 -4.46 0.37 -6.33
CA ARG A 296 -3.08 0.07 -5.92
C ARG A 296 -2.66 0.77 -4.63
N GLU A 297 -2.84 2.08 -4.51
CA GLU A 297 -2.47 2.83 -3.31
C GLU A 297 -3.29 2.38 -2.09
N THR A 298 -4.57 2.07 -2.30
CA THR A 298 -5.43 1.51 -1.26
C THR A 298 -4.85 0.18 -0.77
N LEU A 299 -4.57 -0.78 -1.66
CA LEU A 299 -3.98 -2.08 -1.28
C LEU A 299 -2.65 -1.92 -0.54
N LEU A 300 -1.75 -1.09 -1.06
CA LEU A 300 -0.44 -0.82 -0.44
C LEU A 300 -0.60 -0.25 0.97
N GLY A 301 -1.47 0.73 1.14
CA GLY A 301 -1.78 1.30 2.45
C GLY A 301 -2.35 0.26 3.41
N GLN A 302 -3.35 -0.52 2.98
CA GLN A 302 -3.95 -1.53 3.86
C GLN A 302 -2.93 -2.61 4.27
N GLY A 303 -2.00 -2.99 3.38
CA GLY A 303 -0.94 -3.96 3.67
C GLY A 303 -0.01 -3.56 4.82
N THR A 304 0.12 -2.26 5.12
CA THR A 304 0.97 -1.76 6.22
C THR A 304 0.49 -2.25 7.59
N LEU A 305 -0.78 -2.68 7.71
CA LEU A 305 -1.28 -3.36 8.89
C LEU A 305 -0.53 -4.65 9.16
N ALA A 306 -0.32 -5.47 8.12
CA ALA A 306 0.37 -6.75 8.23
C ALA A 306 1.85 -6.55 8.58
N GLN A 307 2.48 -5.48 8.08
CA GLN A 307 3.81 -5.06 8.52
C GLN A 307 3.87 -4.80 10.02
N GLU A 308 2.91 -4.04 10.56
CA GLU A 308 2.87 -3.78 12.00
C GLU A 308 2.60 -5.05 12.80
N LEU A 309 1.68 -5.90 12.32
CA LEU A 309 1.30 -7.14 12.97
C LEU A 309 2.48 -8.13 13.04
N GLU A 310 3.20 -8.34 11.94
CA GLU A 310 4.41 -9.18 11.91
C GLU A 310 5.48 -8.65 12.87
N ALA A 311 5.63 -7.31 12.97
CA ALA A 311 6.58 -6.72 13.92
C ALA A 311 6.13 -6.81 15.39
N GLN A 312 4.84 -6.92 15.67
CA GLN A 312 4.27 -7.02 17.02
C GLN A 312 4.10 -8.46 17.51
N ALA A 313 3.94 -9.40 16.58
CA ALA A 313 3.76 -10.83 16.82
C ALA A 313 4.44 -11.62 15.68
N PRO A 314 5.78 -11.70 15.65
CA PRO A 314 6.54 -12.34 14.56
C PRO A 314 6.32 -13.85 14.45
N GLU A 315 5.79 -14.48 15.48
CA GLU A 315 5.58 -15.92 15.59
C GLU A 315 4.18 -16.41 15.15
N LEU A 316 3.37 -15.53 14.53
CA LEU A 316 2.08 -15.91 13.98
C LEU A 316 2.24 -16.93 12.84
N ASP A 317 1.41 -17.97 12.85
CA ASP A 317 1.35 -18.95 11.75
C ASP A 317 0.13 -18.74 10.84
N THR A 318 -0.89 -18.03 11.34
CA THR A 318 -2.15 -17.76 10.65
C THR A 318 -2.62 -16.33 10.96
N VAL A 319 -3.17 -15.63 9.97
CA VAL A 319 -3.89 -14.36 10.12
C VAL A 319 -5.27 -14.45 9.48
N LEU A 320 -6.32 -14.10 10.25
CA LEU A 320 -7.70 -14.00 9.80
C LEU A 320 -8.08 -12.53 9.61
N ALA A 321 -8.75 -12.21 8.50
CA ALA A 321 -9.32 -10.89 8.28
C ALA A 321 -10.68 -10.98 7.57
N GLY A 322 -11.58 -10.05 7.91
CA GLY A 322 -12.86 -9.89 7.22
C GLY A 322 -12.63 -9.48 5.76
N VAL A 323 -13.41 -10.04 4.85
CA VAL A 323 -13.33 -9.76 3.42
C VAL A 323 -14.64 -9.11 2.97
N GLY A 324 -14.50 -7.95 2.32
CA GLY A 324 -15.54 -7.38 1.47
C GLY A 324 -15.01 -7.33 0.05
N GLY A 325 -14.57 -6.17 -0.41
CA GLY A 325 -13.99 -6.03 -1.76
C GLY A 325 -12.55 -6.55 -1.86
N GLY A 326 -12.03 -7.16 -0.79
CA GLY A 326 -10.72 -7.81 -0.69
C GLY A 326 -9.47 -6.92 -0.61
N GLY A 327 -9.59 -5.59 -0.64
CA GLY A 327 -8.41 -4.70 -0.53
C GLY A 327 -7.57 -4.90 0.74
N LEU A 328 -8.20 -5.25 1.88
CA LEU A 328 -7.48 -5.57 3.12
C LEU A 328 -6.76 -6.91 3.04
N ILE A 329 -7.48 -8.00 2.70
CA ILE A 329 -6.94 -9.36 2.68
C ILE A 329 -5.82 -9.48 1.65
N SER A 330 -5.94 -8.84 0.48
CA SER A 330 -4.89 -8.85 -0.54
C SER A 330 -3.64 -8.08 -0.08
N GLY A 331 -3.79 -6.98 0.65
CA GLY A 331 -2.66 -6.29 1.27
C GLY A 331 -1.94 -7.15 2.31
N ILE A 332 -2.70 -7.88 3.15
CA ILE A 332 -2.15 -8.83 4.13
C ILE A 332 -1.42 -9.99 3.43
N ALA A 333 -2.05 -10.59 2.42
CA ALA A 333 -1.50 -11.70 1.66
C ALA A 333 -0.23 -11.31 0.88
N ALA A 334 -0.21 -10.10 0.31
CA ALA A 334 0.98 -9.55 -0.35
C ALA A 334 2.16 -9.37 0.60
N TRP A 335 1.92 -8.91 1.83
CA TRP A 335 2.96 -8.73 2.85
C TRP A 335 3.58 -10.06 3.31
N TYR A 336 2.75 -11.03 3.68
CA TYR A 336 3.25 -12.31 4.19
C TYR A 336 3.84 -13.19 3.10
N GLY A 337 3.29 -13.15 1.88
CA GLY A 337 3.83 -13.85 0.72
C GLY A 337 3.96 -15.35 0.92
N GLY A 338 3.00 -15.97 1.61
CA GLY A 338 2.96 -17.42 1.87
C GLY A 338 3.74 -17.88 3.12
N ARG A 339 4.42 -16.97 3.84
CA ARG A 339 5.13 -17.32 5.10
C ARG A 339 4.20 -17.57 6.28
N VAL A 340 2.98 -17.02 6.22
CA VAL A 340 1.91 -17.10 7.22
C VAL A 340 0.63 -17.37 6.46
N LYS A 341 -0.21 -18.29 6.96
CA LYS A 341 -1.50 -18.61 6.35
C LYS A 341 -2.42 -17.41 6.44
N VAL A 342 -3.04 -17.03 5.33
CA VAL A 342 -3.97 -15.90 5.28
C VAL A 342 -5.37 -16.42 4.99
N ILE A 343 -6.26 -16.20 5.95
CA ILE A 343 -7.63 -16.72 5.94
C ILE A 343 -8.61 -15.54 5.81
N GLY A 344 -9.36 -15.53 4.72
CA GLY A 344 -10.48 -14.60 4.52
C GLY A 344 -11.73 -15.07 5.26
N VAL A 345 -12.50 -14.13 5.79
CA VAL A 345 -13.80 -14.42 6.42
C VAL A 345 -14.88 -13.53 5.84
N GLU A 346 -15.95 -14.14 5.33
CA GLU A 346 -17.09 -13.45 4.73
C GLU A 346 -18.40 -13.83 5.43
N PRO A 347 -19.40 -12.93 5.48
CA PRO A 347 -20.75 -13.32 5.84
C PRO A 347 -21.33 -14.29 4.79
N GLU A 348 -22.13 -15.28 5.22
CA GLU A 348 -22.84 -16.18 4.30
C GLU A 348 -23.76 -15.43 3.32
N GLY A 349 -24.34 -14.31 3.76
CA GLY A 349 -25.18 -13.45 2.90
C GLY A 349 -24.40 -12.53 1.96
N SER A 350 -23.06 -12.60 1.94
CA SER A 350 -22.18 -11.78 1.07
C SER A 350 -20.86 -12.49 0.70
N PRO A 351 -20.91 -13.68 0.05
CA PRO A 351 -19.75 -14.54 -0.21
C PRO A 351 -18.91 -14.07 -1.42
N THR A 352 -18.44 -12.82 -1.39
CA THR A 352 -17.90 -12.13 -2.57
C THR A 352 -16.62 -12.76 -3.13
N LEU A 353 -15.57 -12.86 -2.32
CA LEU A 353 -14.31 -13.48 -2.71
C LEU A 353 -14.44 -15.01 -2.74
N TYR A 354 -15.26 -15.60 -1.87
CA TYR A 354 -15.55 -17.03 -1.87
C TYR A 354 -16.08 -17.50 -3.24
N ASP A 355 -17.12 -16.85 -3.76
CA ASP A 355 -17.71 -17.17 -5.05
C ASP A 355 -16.74 -16.88 -6.21
N ALA A 356 -15.98 -15.79 -6.13
CA ALA A 356 -14.96 -15.47 -7.14
C ALA A 356 -13.84 -16.51 -7.19
N LEU A 357 -13.38 -17.01 -6.05
CA LEU A 357 -12.37 -18.06 -5.99
C LEU A 357 -12.92 -19.38 -6.55
N ALA A 358 -14.17 -19.72 -6.23
CA ALA A 358 -14.83 -20.91 -6.76
C ALA A 358 -15.03 -20.84 -8.29
N ALA A 359 -15.35 -19.65 -8.83
CA ALA A 359 -15.50 -19.40 -10.26
C ALA A 359 -14.16 -19.25 -11.01
N GLY A 360 -13.06 -18.97 -10.29
CA GLY A 360 -11.75 -18.71 -10.89
C GLY A 360 -11.59 -17.32 -11.53
N HIS A 361 -12.61 -16.46 -11.41
CA HIS A 361 -12.60 -15.06 -11.85
C HIS A 361 -13.60 -14.23 -11.02
N PRO A 362 -13.52 -12.88 -11.01
CA PRO A 362 -14.51 -12.06 -10.33
C PRO A 362 -15.93 -12.33 -10.86
N VAL A 363 -16.87 -12.54 -9.95
CA VAL A 363 -18.30 -12.73 -10.21
C VAL A 363 -19.12 -11.86 -9.29
N ASP A 364 -20.37 -11.63 -9.67
CA ASP A 364 -21.32 -10.94 -8.82
C ASP A 364 -21.83 -11.90 -7.74
N ALA A 365 -21.89 -11.43 -6.50
CA ALA A 365 -22.38 -12.16 -5.34
C ALA A 365 -23.61 -11.45 -4.73
N GLU A 366 -24.39 -12.20 -3.97
CA GLU A 366 -25.48 -11.62 -3.18
C GLU A 366 -24.96 -10.64 -2.13
N THR A 367 -25.82 -9.72 -1.69
CA THR A 367 -25.45 -8.64 -0.75
C THR A 367 -26.55 -8.46 0.28
N THR A 368 -26.42 -9.14 1.42
CA THR A 368 -27.37 -9.13 2.53
C THR A 368 -26.68 -9.32 3.89
N GLY A 369 -27.42 -9.13 4.98
CA GLY A 369 -26.97 -9.43 6.34
C GLY A 369 -26.44 -8.22 7.12
N ILE A 370 -26.14 -8.43 8.40
CA ILE A 370 -25.80 -7.34 9.33
C ILE A 370 -24.44 -6.67 9.07
N ALA A 371 -23.56 -7.33 8.33
CA ALA A 371 -22.24 -6.81 7.97
C ALA A 371 -22.20 -6.23 6.55
N ALA A 372 -23.35 -6.12 5.88
CA ALA A 372 -23.43 -5.67 4.49
C ALA A 372 -22.86 -4.27 4.27
N ASP A 373 -22.94 -3.41 5.30
CA ASP A 373 -22.40 -2.05 5.26
C ASP A 373 -20.88 -1.97 5.08
N SER A 374 -20.16 -3.06 5.39
CA SER A 374 -18.70 -3.10 5.46
C SER A 374 -18.09 -4.21 4.60
N LEU A 375 -18.81 -5.33 4.44
CA LEU A 375 -18.31 -6.57 3.84
C LEU A 375 -19.10 -7.06 2.61
N ALA A 376 -20.04 -6.28 2.07
CA ALA A 376 -20.87 -6.73 0.94
C ALA A 376 -20.79 -5.84 -0.30
N PRO A 377 -19.62 -5.65 -0.92
CA PRO A 377 -19.61 -5.23 -2.31
C PRO A 377 -20.14 -6.35 -3.19
N ARG A 378 -20.90 -5.99 -4.23
CA ARG A 378 -21.46 -6.95 -5.18
C ARG A 378 -20.40 -7.81 -5.88
N ARG A 379 -19.16 -7.32 -6.00
CA ARG A 379 -18.09 -7.98 -6.77
C ARG A 379 -16.74 -7.66 -6.13
N VAL A 380 -15.82 -8.64 -6.15
CA VAL A 380 -14.42 -8.44 -5.73
C VAL A 380 -13.69 -7.54 -6.72
N GLY A 381 -12.65 -6.83 -6.27
CA GLY A 381 -11.84 -5.99 -7.13
C GLY A 381 -11.03 -6.77 -8.19
N GLU A 382 -10.82 -6.17 -9.36
CA GLU A 382 -10.06 -6.72 -10.48
C GLU A 382 -8.55 -6.77 -10.17
N LEU A 383 -8.01 -5.81 -9.40
CA LEU A 383 -6.63 -5.85 -8.90
C LEU A 383 -6.48 -6.78 -7.69
N VAL A 384 -7.56 -6.91 -6.92
CA VAL A 384 -7.60 -7.71 -5.69
C VAL A 384 -7.58 -9.21 -6.01
N PHE A 385 -8.37 -9.65 -6.99
CA PHE A 385 -8.61 -11.06 -7.25
C PHE A 385 -7.34 -11.87 -7.59
N PRO A 386 -6.45 -11.43 -8.50
CA PRO A 386 -5.24 -12.18 -8.82
C PRO A 386 -4.31 -12.38 -7.60
N ILE A 387 -4.27 -11.39 -6.70
CA ILE A 387 -3.48 -11.47 -5.46
C ILE A 387 -4.12 -12.48 -4.50
N ALA A 388 -5.44 -12.38 -4.33
CA ALA A 388 -6.18 -13.27 -3.44
C ALA A 388 -6.09 -14.73 -3.92
N GLN A 389 -6.35 -14.98 -5.20
CA GLN A 389 -6.26 -16.31 -5.81
C GLN A 389 -4.89 -16.96 -5.63
N ALA A 390 -3.82 -16.17 -5.69
CA ALA A 390 -2.46 -16.68 -5.57
C ALA A 390 -1.98 -16.86 -4.12
N ARG A 391 -2.57 -16.16 -3.14
CA ARG A 391 -1.95 -15.99 -1.81
C ARG A 391 -2.88 -16.10 -0.61
N VAL A 392 -4.20 -16.14 -0.80
CA VAL A 392 -5.15 -16.40 0.28
C VAL A 392 -5.39 -17.90 0.34
N ASP A 393 -5.06 -18.52 1.48
CA ASP A 393 -5.10 -19.98 1.64
C ASP A 393 -6.54 -20.52 1.66
N GLN A 394 -7.47 -19.77 2.26
CA GLN A 394 -8.85 -20.18 2.41
C GLN A 394 -9.75 -18.97 2.65
N VAL A 395 -10.99 -19.03 2.17
CA VAL A 395 -12.07 -18.13 2.59
C VAL A 395 -13.16 -18.96 3.27
N VAL A 396 -13.55 -18.56 4.47
CA VAL A 396 -14.62 -19.23 5.24
C VAL A 396 -15.83 -18.31 5.39
N LEU A 397 -17.02 -18.92 5.38
CA LEU A 397 -18.27 -18.20 5.56
C LEU A 397 -18.77 -18.32 7.00
N VAL A 398 -19.31 -17.23 7.55
CA VAL A 398 -19.89 -17.16 8.89
C VAL A 398 -21.31 -16.59 8.86
N THR A 399 -22.17 -17.07 9.76
CA THR A 399 -23.54 -16.57 9.89
C THR A 399 -23.59 -15.21 10.59
N ASP A 400 -24.65 -14.44 10.38
CA ASP A 400 -24.92 -13.21 11.13
C ASP A 400 -24.96 -13.44 12.65
N ASP A 401 -25.50 -14.58 13.10
CA ASP A 401 -25.52 -14.94 14.52
C ASP A 401 -24.12 -15.19 15.09
N ALA A 402 -23.23 -15.79 14.30
CA ALA A 402 -21.83 -15.93 14.69
C ALA A 402 -21.14 -14.57 14.80
N ILE A 403 -21.43 -13.64 13.88
CA ILE A 403 -20.92 -12.27 13.91
C ILE A 403 -21.41 -11.53 15.17
N ARG A 404 -22.71 -11.60 15.49
CA ARG A 404 -23.28 -11.01 16.73
C ARG A 404 -22.64 -11.59 17.98
N ARG A 405 -22.49 -12.92 18.03
CA ARG A 405 -21.82 -13.61 19.14
C ARG A 405 -20.38 -13.11 19.30
N ALA A 406 -19.64 -12.93 18.20
CA ALA A 406 -18.28 -12.41 18.23
C ALA A 406 -18.22 -10.98 18.78
N GLN A 407 -19.13 -10.09 18.40
CA GLN A 407 -19.22 -8.74 18.99
C GLN A 407 -19.46 -8.81 20.50
N GLN A 408 -20.40 -9.65 20.94
CA GLN A 408 -20.74 -9.80 22.36
C GLN A 408 -19.56 -10.34 23.18
N VAL A 409 -18.82 -11.33 22.66
CA VAL A 409 -17.65 -11.90 23.33
C VAL A 409 -16.51 -10.88 23.41
N LEU A 410 -16.21 -10.16 22.33
CA LEU A 410 -15.20 -9.09 22.34
C LEU A 410 -15.50 -8.02 23.40
N TRP A 411 -16.78 -7.63 23.51
CA TRP A 411 -17.23 -6.66 24.51
C TRP A 411 -17.14 -7.21 25.94
N ASN A 412 -17.58 -8.44 26.17
CA ASN A 412 -17.64 -9.04 27.50
C ASN A 412 -16.25 -9.39 28.05
N THR A 413 -15.38 -9.93 27.20
CA THR A 413 -14.07 -10.43 27.59
C THR A 413 -13.02 -9.31 27.64
N ALA A 414 -12.98 -8.45 26.63
CA ALA A 414 -11.88 -7.50 26.44
C ALA A 414 -12.30 -6.03 26.37
N ARG A 415 -13.60 -5.73 26.54
CA ARG A 415 -14.16 -4.37 26.37
C ARG A 415 -13.84 -3.77 24.99
N ILE A 416 -13.71 -4.63 23.98
CA ILE A 416 -13.47 -4.23 22.61
C ILE A 416 -14.80 -4.01 21.91
N VAL A 417 -15.00 -2.80 21.39
CA VAL A 417 -16.12 -2.47 20.50
C VAL A 417 -15.72 -2.79 19.07
N ALA A 418 -16.46 -3.67 18.42
CA ALA A 418 -16.31 -3.99 17.00
C ALA A 418 -17.66 -3.85 16.30
N GLU A 419 -17.65 -3.26 15.11
CA GLU A 419 -18.80 -3.30 14.21
C GLU A 419 -18.95 -4.72 13.61
N PRO A 420 -20.09 -5.07 13.00
CA PRO A 420 -20.30 -6.43 12.48
C PRO A 420 -19.21 -6.88 11.49
N GLY A 421 -18.81 -6.01 10.55
CA GLY A 421 -17.69 -6.31 9.65
C GLY A 421 -16.34 -6.44 10.38
N GLY A 422 -16.16 -5.68 11.46
CA GLY A 422 -14.98 -5.70 12.31
C GLY A 422 -14.81 -6.97 13.14
N SER A 423 -15.89 -7.70 13.44
CA SER A 423 -15.86 -8.93 14.24
C SER A 423 -15.92 -10.21 13.41
N ALA A 424 -16.16 -10.14 12.09
CA ALA A 424 -16.32 -11.31 11.23
C ALA A 424 -15.13 -12.28 11.31
N ALA A 425 -13.89 -11.76 11.27
CA ALA A 425 -12.69 -12.58 11.40
C ALA A 425 -12.65 -13.39 12.71
N PHE A 426 -13.09 -12.79 13.81
CA PHE A 426 -13.16 -13.45 15.12
C PHE A 426 -14.30 -14.47 15.19
N ALA A 427 -15.42 -14.20 14.50
CA ALA A 427 -16.56 -15.10 14.41
C ALA A 427 -16.19 -16.46 13.79
N ALA A 428 -15.24 -16.50 12.84
CA ALA A 428 -14.78 -17.76 12.25
C ALA A 428 -14.15 -18.71 13.28
N LEU A 429 -13.41 -18.17 14.26
CA LEU A 429 -12.85 -18.97 15.35
C LEU A 429 -13.95 -19.44 16.30
N LEU A 430 -14.80 -18.53 16.78
CA LEU A 430 -15.85 -18.84 17.76
C LEU A 430 -16.91 -19.82 17.26
N SER A 431 -17.18 -19.82 15.95
CA SER A 431 -18.13 -20.73 15.31
C SER A 431 -17.51 -22.07 14.90
N GLY A 432 -16.20 -22.23 15.02
CA GLY A 432 -15.48 -23.41 14.55
C GLY A 432 -15.36 -23.50 13.02
N ARG A 433 -15.81 -22.48 12.27
CA ARG A 433 -15.67 -22.40 10.80
C ARG A 433 -14.21 -22.34 10.36
N TYR A 434 -13.33 -21.84 11.23
CA TYR A 434 -11.90 -22.04 11.12
C TYR A 434 -11.35 -22.61 12.43
N THR A 435 -10.65 -23.75 12.34
CA THR A 435 -9.96 -24.36 13.48
C THR A 435 -8.46 -24.40 13.16
N PRO A 436 -7.62 -23.70 13.93
CA PRO A 436 -6.17 -23.72 13.75
C PRO A 436 -5.61 -25.14 13.89
N CYS A 437 -4.71 -25.56 12.98
CA CYS A 437 -4.19 -26.93 12.95
C CYS A 437 -3.20 -27.26 14.08
N SER A 438 -2.61 -26.25 14.71
CA SER A 438 -1.62 -26.36 15.79
C SER A 438 -2.17 -25.71 17.06
N ARG A 439 -1.47 -25.87 18.20
CA ARG A 439 -1.58 -24.92 19.34
C ARG A 439 -1.01 -23.54 18.98
N GLY A 440 -1.24 -23.12 17.74
CA GLY A 440 -0.61 -22.02 17.05
C GLY A 440 -1.03 -20.67 17.60
N ARG A 441 -0.33 -19.65 17.13
CA ARG A 441 -0.64 -18.25 17.43
C ARG A 441 -1.35 -17.67 16.23
N VAL A 442 -2.59 -17.25 16.45
CA VAL A 442 -3.49 -16.80 15.40
C VAL A 442 -3.69 -15.30 15.52
N GLY A 443 -3.37 -14.57 14.45
CA GLY A 443 -3.68 -13.17 14.33
C GLY A 443 -5.13 -12.99 13.88
N VAL A 444 -5.89 -12.13 14.53
CA VAL A 444 -7.26 -11.80 14.13
C VAL A 444 -7.36 -10.30 13.98
N VAL A 445 -7.76 -9.83 12.79
CA VAL A 445 -7.91 -8.40 12.53
C VAL A 445 -9.30 -7.95 12.96
N ILE A 446 -9.34 -7.05 13.96
CA ILE A 446 -10.56 -6.31 14.32
C ILE A 446 -10.59 -5.05 13.46
N SER A 447 -11.21 -5.15 12.29
CA SER A 447 -10.98 -4.18 11.20
C SER A 447 -11.59 -2.79 11.45
N GLY A 448 -12.62 -2.69 12.28
CA GLY A 448 -13.30 -1.42 12.56
C GLY A 448 -14.29 -1.51 13.71
N GLY A 449 -14.66 -0.34 14.22
CA GLY A 449 -15.58 -0.19 15.36
C GLY A 449 -16.51 1.00 15.21
N ASN A 450 -16.88 1.38 13.99
CA ASN A 450 -17.78 2.50 13.73
C ASN A 450 -19.24 2.10 13.98
N THR A 451 -19.51 1.71 15.22
CA THR A 451 -20.82 1.31 15.74
C THR A 451 -21.04 1.90 17.14
N VAL A 452 -22.26 1.78 17.65
CA VAL A 452 -22.61 2.19 19.02
C VAL A 452 -22.59 0.96 19.92
N ALA A 453 -21.73 0.95 20.93
CA ALA A 453 -21.69 -0.10 21.96
C ALA A 453 -22.25 0.34 23.31
N VAL A 454 -22.05 1.61 23.67
CA VAL A 454 -22.55 2.21 24.91
C VAL A 454 -23.16 3.56 24.57
N ASP A 455 -24.35 3.80 25.11
CA ASP A 455 -25.03 5.10 25.06
C ASP A 455 -24.84 5.79 26.41
N PHE A 456 -24.09 6.89 26.41
CA PHE A 456 -23.80 7.69 27.61
C PHE A 456 -24.89 8.74 27.91
N GLY A 457 -25.94 8.81 27.09
CA GLY A 457 -27.08 9.72 27.27
C GLY A 457 -28.20 9.16 28.16
N ARG A 458 -27.97 8.06 28.87
CA ARG A 458 -28.93 7.42 29.78
C ARG A 458 -28.79 7.88 31.22
#